data_AF-A0A522MP18-F1
#
_entry.id   AF-A0A522MP18-F1
#
_cell.length_a   1.000
_cell.length_b   1.000
_cell.length_c   1.000
_cell.angle_alpha   90.00
_cell.angle_beta   90.00
_cell.angle_gamma   90.00
#
_symmetry.space_group_name_H-M   'P 1'
#
loop_
_entity.id
_entity.type
_entity.pdbx_description
1 polymer ?
#
loop_
_entity_poly.entity_id
_entity_poly.type
_entity_poly.pdbx_seq_one_letter_code
_entity_poly.pdbx_strand_id
1 'polypeptide(L)'
;GILATTSGGSSSADSADWAPLQGRSVVLWPDNDEAGRKYAEAVTAKLQALGCTVEWIAPDVVASLPPKGDCVGWLAQHPDATAADVAALPTVDAPPANPANVANQDNGQEAPEPLRRPMPEAEPYPLDALGKTLGDAAKAIHAGVQAPTALCATSVLAAASLAVQGLADVEIDGRTEPLTLWAVTIGESGERKSAVDELALGAHRKHEKQALEIYGEAMQEHLIEAAAFDAAQQKAKGAGKGNREAIRQALKDVGEAPTMPLMPALIYGEPTLEGVQKQLIRGLPTLGLFSSDAGEFLGGWSMGREQRTRTGAALSKLWDNGCFDRVRAKADEVSGKYYGRRLALHLMAQPVVAEGVLSDVVLIGQGFLPRCLLAWPQSTIGTRQYQGQNLNANPALRRYWAKIHALLDKGLPIAAGTQNELAPPALTLAPDAYQMWVRVLDGIERQMTEKGAYASVKAWASKAGSQVLRIAGVLTLIEDPDAHTIGEQAIEHAAELVLWHLGEAVRIVGTAAVPPEIRNAEKLRDWCHETGRTLLCSAEALQFGPGSVRTKRAFDAALSELESAGWAIPLDGGATVDGKHRRRAWRIVRAES
;
A
#
# COMPACT_ATOMS: atom_id res chain seq x y z
N GLY A 1 -49.32 -12.35 51.41
CA GLY A 1 -48.55 -11.78 50.29
C GLY A 1 -48.24 -12.87 49.31
N ILE A 2 -48.04 -12.51 48.03
CA ILE A 2 -47.63 -13.45 46.99
C ILE A 2 -46.11 -13.35 46.86
N LEU A 3 -45.44 -14.49 46.70
CA LEU A 3 -44.00 -14.50 46.45
C LEU A 3 -43.77 -14.20 44.96
N ALA A 4 -43.17 -13.06 44.66
CA ALA A 4 -42.74 -12.70 43.32
C ALA A 4 -41.21 -12.69 43.26
N THR A 5 -40.66 -13.08 42.11
CA THR A 5 -39.23 -13.01 41.81
C THR A 5 -39.05 -12.49 40.39
N THR A 6 -37.97 -11.77 40.16
CA THR A 6 -37.56 -11.32 38.82
C THR A 6 -36.06 -11.58 38.65
N SER A 7 -35.61 -11.73 37.40
CA SER A 7 -34.19 -11.83 37.10
C SER A 7 -33.73 -10.54 36.42
N GLY A 8 -32.97 -9.72 37.15
CA GLY A 8 -32.32 -8.51 36.63
C GLY A 8 -33.23 -7.63 35.75
N GLY A 9 -32.78 -7.38 34.51
CA GLY A 9 -33.52 -6.62 33.49
C GLY A 9 -34.13 -7.50 32.39
N SER A 10 -34.79 -6.87 31.41
CA SER A 10 -35.49 -7.57 30.32
C SER A 10 -34.60 -8.41 29.38
N SER A 11 -33.27 -8.34 29.52
CA SER A 11 -32.30 -9.15 28.77
C SER A 11 -31.57 -10.21 29.61
N SER A 12 -31.85 -10.35 30.91
CA SER A 12 -31.09 -11.26 31.80
C SER A 12 -31.68 -12.65 31.97
N ALA A 13 -32.66 -13.04 31.14
CA ALA A 13 -33.26 -14.37 31.19
C ALA A 13 -32.22 -15.50 31.07
N ASP A 14 -31.13 -15.30 30.33
CA ASP A 14 -30.07 -16.30 30.14
C ASP A 14 -29.05 -16.36 31.27
N SER A 15 -28.81 -15.24 31.95
CA SER A 15 -27.87 -15.17 33.08
C SER A 15 -28.45 -15.65 34.41
N ALA A 16 -29.76 -15.93 34.45
CA ALA A 16 -30.48 -16.32 35.65
C ALA A 16 -30.55 -17.85 35.79
N ASP A 17 -30.35 -18.35 37.02
CA ASP A 17 -30.56 -19.75 37.33
C ASP A 17 -32.04 -20.03 37.64
N TRP A 18 -32.71 -20.71 36.70
CA TRP A 18 -34.13 -21.09 36.81
C TRP A 18 -34.34 -22.48 37.43
N ALA A 19 -33.28 -23.26 37.68
CA ALA A 19 -33.38 -24.61 38.22
C ALA A 19 -34.20 -24.70 39.54
N PRO A 20 -34.22 -23.69 40.44
CA PRO A 20 -35.05 -23.74 41.65
C PRO A 20 -36.56 -23.85 41.41
N LEU A 21 -37.05 -23.56 40.19
CA LEU A 21 -38.47 -23.60 39.83
C LEU A 21 -38.91 -24.91 39.17
N GLN A 22 -38.01 -25.86 38.96
CA GLN A 22 -38.29 -27.12 38.26
C GLN A 22 -39.57 -27.81 38.75
N GLY A 23 -40.47 -28.16 37.82
CA GLY A 23 -41.73 -28.85 38.09
C GLY A 23 -42.81 -28.04 38.82
N ARG A 24 -42.65 -26.72 39.00
CA ARG A 24 -43.65 -25.86 39.66
C ARG A 24 -44.66 -25.28 38.66
N SER A 25 -45.76 -24.74 39.20
CA SER A 25 -46.67 -23.87 38.45
C SER A 25 -46.24 -22.41 38.64
N VAL A 26 -46.07 -21.68 37.53
CA VAL A 26 -45.56 -20.32 37.50
C VAL A 26 -46.49 -19.44 36.67
N VAL A 27 -46.92 -18.31 37.24
CA VAL A 27 -47.65 -17.27 36.51
C VAL A 27 -46.68 -16.15 36.17
N LEU A 28 -46.55 -15.82 34.88
CA LEU A 28 -45.73 -14.72 34.38
C LEU A 28 -46.57 -13.47 34.16
N TRP A 29 -46.04 -12.33 34.62
CA TRP A 29 -46.63 -11.01 34.41
C TRP A 29 -45.64 -10.17 33.61
N PRO A 30 -45.84 -10.01 32.28
CA PRO A 30 -44.98 -9.16 31.47
C PRO A 30 -45.30 -7.67 31.68
N ASP A 31 -44.28 -6.82 31.57
CA ASP A 31 -44.49 -5.37 31.45
C ASP A 31 -45.29 -5.06 30.18
N ASN A 32 -46.08 -3.97 30.20
CA ASN A 32 -46.86 -3.50 29.06
C ASN A 32 -45.98 -2.79 28.01
N ASP A 33 -45.00 -3.50 27.48
CA ASP A 33 -44.18 -3.11 26.33
C ASP A 33 -43.63 -4.34 25.57
N GLU A 34 -42.96 -4.09 24.44
CA GLU A 34 -42.40 -5.16 23.60
C GLU A 34 -41.24 -5.91 24.30
N ALA A 35 -40.49 -5.24 25.17
CA ALA A 35 -39.34 -5.84 25.86
C ALA A 35 -39.80 -6.81 26.96
N GLY A 36 -40.82 -6.44 27.75
CA GLY A 36 -41.46 -7.28 28.75
C GLY A 36 -42.10 -8.52 28.14
N ARG A 37 -42.75 -8.37 26.97
CA ARG A 37 -43.28 -9.50 26.21
C ARG A 37 -42.17 -10.46 25.78
N LYS A 38 -41.12 -9.98 25.11
CA LYS A 38 -39.98 -10.83 24.67
C LYS A 38 -39.31 -11.55 25.83
N TYR A 39 -39.16 -10.86 26.96
CA TYR A 39 -38.62 -11.46 28.19
C TYR A 39 -39.52 -12.59 28.71
N ALA A 40 -40.84 -12.39 28.77
CA ALA A 40 -41.78 -13.44 29.18
C ALA A 40 -41.76 -14.65 28.22
N GLU A 41 -41.59 -14.45 26.91
CA GLU A 41 -41.42 -15.54 25.93
C GLU A 41 -40.14 -16.34 26.21
N ALA A 42 -39.02 -15.67 26.47
CA ALA A 42 -37.74 -16.32 26.79
C ALA A 42 -37.79 -17.11 28.12
N VAL A 43 -38.41 -16.53 29.17
CA VAL A 43 -38.57 -17.21 30.46
C VAL A 43 -39.54 -18.39 30.35
N THR A 44 -40.63 -18.26 29.59
CA THR A 44 -41.57 -19.35 29.32
C THR A 44 -40.87 -20.57 28.73
N ALA A 45 -40.01 -20.36 27.72
CA ALA A 45 -39.28 -21.45 27.09
C ALA A 45 -38.37 -22.20 28.07
N LYS A 46 -37.68 -21.47 28.96
CA LYS A 46 -36.82 -22.07 30.00
C LYS A 46 -37.61 -22.82 31.05
N LEU A 47 -38.73 -22.27 31.52
CA LEU A 47 -39.58 -22.90 32.52
C LEU A 47 -40.28 -24.15 31.98
N GLN A 48 -40.77 -24.11 30.73
CA GLN A 48 -41.34 -25.28 30.06
C GLN A 48 -40.30 -26.39 29.86
N ALA A 49 -39.05 -26.04 29.51
CA ALA A 49 -37.95 -27.01 29.43
C ALA A 49 -37.61 -27.67 30.78
N LEU A 50 -37.89 -26.99 31.90
CA LEU A 50 -37.77 -27.53 33.25
C LEU A 50 -39.03 -28.30 33.73
N GLY A 51 -39.99 -28.55 32.84
CA GLY A 51 -41.24 -29.25 33.15
C GLY A 51 -42.20 -28.44 34.03
N CYS A 52 -42.08 -27.11 34.05
CA CYS A 52 -43.00 -26.24 34.77
C CYS A 52 -44.30 -26.06 33.98
N THR A 53 -45.41 -25.85 34.68
CA THR A 53 -46.65 -25.33 34.08
C THR A 53 -46.56 -23.81 34.08
N VAL A 54 -46.74 -23.17 32.92
CA VAL A 54 -46.57 -21.71 32.78
C VAL A 54 -47.86 -21.11 32.25
N GLU A 55 -48.39 -20.14 33.00
CA GLU A 55 -49.52 -19.31 32.60
C GLU A 55 -49.08 -17.84 32.56
N TRP A 56 -49.75 -17.03 31.76
CA TRP A 56 -49.51 -15.60 31.68
C TRP A 56 -50.73 -14.84 32.19
N ILE A 57 -50.52 -13.69 32.82
CA ILE A 57 -51.62 -12.75 33.07
C ILE A 57 -52.24 -12.35 31.73
N ALA A 58 -53.57 -12.38 31.65
CA ALA A 58 -54.30 -12.17 30.41
C ALA A 58 -53.91 -10.83 29.76
N PRO A 59 -53.71 -10.79 28.42
CA PRO A 59 -53.27 -9.59 27.72
C PRO A 59 -54.15 -8.36 27.98
N ASP A 60 -55.45 -8.54 28.18
CA ASP A 60 -56.39 -7.45 28.47
C ASP A 60 -56.09 -6.76 29.82
N VAL A 61 -55.60 -7.52 30.81
CA VAL A 61 -55.18 -6.97 32.11
C VAL A 61 -53.90 -6.16 31.94
N VAL A 62 -52.92 -6.69 31.19
CA VAL A 62 -51.65 -5.98 30.94
C VAL A 62 -51.87 -4.73 30.08
N ALA A 63 -52.75 -4.81 29.07
CA ALA A 63 -53.09 -3.71 28.18
C ALA A 63 -53.86 -2.57 28.88
N SER A 64 -54.49 -2.84 30.03
CA SER A 64 -55.15 -1.82 30.85
C SER A 64 -54.16 -0.87 31.56
N LEU A 65 -52.88 -1.25 31.62
CA LEU A 65 -51.83 -0.46 32.25
C LEU A 65 -51.25 0.58 31.27
N PRO A 66 -50.68 1.70 31.75
CA PRO A 66 -49.89 2.60 30.91
C PRO A 66 -48.74 1.86 30.20
N PRO A 67 -48.17 2.42 29.12
CA PRO A 67 -46.97 1.86 28.50
C PRO A 67 -45.85 1.66 29.53
N LYS A 68 -45.20 0.50 29.50
CA LYS A 68 -44.22 0.03 30.52
C LYS A 68 -44.79 -0.24 31.92
N GLY A 69 -46.11 -0.26 32.07
CA GLY A 69 -46.75 -0.62 33.33
C GLY A 69 -46.60 -2.11 33.64
N ASP A 70 -46.36 -2.43 34.91
CA ASP A 70 -46.09 -3.77 35.41
C ASP A 70 -47.08 -4.15 36.54
N CYS A 71 -46.81 -5.26 37.25
CA CYS A 71 -47.63 -5.68 38.39
C CYS A 71 -47.67 -4.64 39.52
N VAL A 72 -46.61 -3.85 39.70
CA VAL A 72 -46.57 -2.75 40.68
C VAL A 72 -47.47 -1.61 40.22
N GLY A 73 -47.45 -1.27 38.93
CA GLY A 73 -48.37 -0.33 38.30
C GLY A 73 -49.84 -0.73 38.47
N TRP A 74 -50.15 -2.03 38.37
CA TRP A 74 -51.50 -2.54 38.62
C TRP A 74 -51.92 -2.37 40.08
N LEU A 75 -51.05 -2.72 41.03
CA LEU A 75 -51.30 -2.55 42.47
C LEU A 75 -51.45 -1.07 42.86
N ALA A 76 -50.73 -0.16 42.20
CA ALA A 76 -50.89 1.28 42.42
C ALA A 76 -52.28 1.80 42.00
N GLN A 77 -52.92 1.17 41.01
CA GLN A 77 -54.28 1.48 40.59
C GLN A 77 -55.35 0.79 41.45
N HIS A 78 -54.97 -0.27 42.18
CA HIS A 78 -55.86 -1.08 43.03
C HIS A 78 -55.30 -1.17 44.46
N PRO A 79 -55.28 -0.07 45.23
CA PRO A 79 -54.60 0.00 46.52
C PRO A 79 -55.20 -0.92 47.59
N ASP A 80 -56.47 -1.31 47.45
CA ASP A 80 -57.17 -2.23 48.36
C ASP A 80 -57.09 -3.71 47.92
N ALA A 81 -56.34 -4.02 46.83
CA ALA A 81 -56.23 -5.37 46.33
C ALA A 81 -55.53 -6.31 47.31
N THR A 82 -56.13 -7.47 47.52
CA THR A 82 -55.59 -8.55 48.36
C THR A 82 -54.84 -9.58 47.52
N ALA A 83 -54.13 -10.49 48.20
CA ALA A 83 -53.50 -11.63 47.51
C ALA A 83 -54.53 -12.54 46.80
N ALA A 84 -55.77 -12.57 47.28
CA ALA A 84 -56.83 -13.32 46.61
C ALA A 84 -57.25 -12.65 45.30
N ASP A 85 -57.26 -11.31 45.26
CA ASP A 85 -57.62 -10.54 44.07
C ASP A 85 -56.55 -10.69 42.97
N VAL A 86 -55.27 -10.67 43.33
CA VAL A 86 -54.17 -10.90 42.39
C VAL A 86 -54.17 -12.35 41.87
N ALA A 87 -54.47 -13.33 42.72
CA ALA A 87 -54.57 -14.74 42.31
C ALA A 87 -55.82 -15.04 41.47
N ALA A 88 -56.84 -14.17 41.51
CA ALA A 88 -58.07 -14.29 40.74
C ALA A 88 -58.00 -13.56 39.38
N LEU A 89 -56.88 -12.89 39.07
CA LEU A 89 -56.70 -12.27 37.76
C LEU A 89 -56.79 -13.33 36.66
N PRO A 90 -57.47 -13.02 35.54
CA PRO A 90 -57.57 -13.96 34.44
C PRO A 90 -56.17 -14.25 33.89
N THR A 91 -55.86 -15.53 33.75
CA THR A 91 -54.65 -16.02 33.09
C THR A 91 -54.99 -16.68 31.77
N VAL A 92 -53.99 -16.76 30.90
CA VAL A 92 -54.03 -17.52 29.64
C VAL A 92 -52.88 -18.51 29.64
N ASP A 93 -53.08 -19.65 28.99
CA ASP A 93 -52.01 -20.61 28.77
C ASP A 93 -50.85 -19.91 28.04
N ALA A 94 -49.63 -20.10 28.55
CA ALA A 94 -48.47 -19.54 27.88
C ALA A 94 -48.35 -20.14 26.46
N PRO A 95 -47.98 -19.34 25.45
CA PRO A 95 -47.81 -19.85 24.10
C PRO A 95 -46.80 -21.02 24.11
N PRO A 96 -47.01 -22.06 23.28
CA PRO A 96 -46.07 -23.18 23.20
C PRO A 96 -44.69 -22.62 22.84
N ALA A 97 -43.65 -23.02 23.58
CA ALA A 97 -42.28 -22.59 23.31
C ALA A 97 -41.97 -22.76 21.81
N ASN A 98 -41.63 -21.64 21.16
CA ASN A 98 -41.16 -21.69 19.80
C ASN A 98 -39.83 -22.47 19.79
N PRO A 99 -39.72 -23.62 19.11
CA PRO A 99 -38.51 -24.44 19.10
C PRO A 99 -37.27 -23.69 18.54
N ALA A 100 -37.47 -22.52 17.92
CA ALA A 100 -36.40 -21.60 17.54
C ALA A 100 -35.65 -20.95 18.73
N ASN A 101 -36.25 -20.89 19.93
CA ASN A 101 -35.65 -20.22 21.10
C ASN A 101 -35.04 -21.18 22.14
N VAL A 102 -35.12 -22.50 21.92
CA VAL A 102 -34.52 -23.53 22.82
C VAL A 102 -33.30 -24.21 22.16
N ALA A 103 -33.01 -23.90 20.89
CA ALA A 103 -31.93 -24.50 20.10
C ALA A 103 -30.64 -23.66 20.03
N ASN A 104 -30.41 -22.71 20.94
CA ASN A 104 -29.11 -22.05 21.11
C ASN A 104 -28.45 -22.48 22.43
N GLN A 105 -28.04 -23.74 22.48
CA GLN A 105 -26.87 -24.18 23.25
C GLN A 105 -25.72 -24.56 22.31
N ASP A 106 -25.63 -23.89 21.17
CA ASP A 106 -24.32 -23.62 20.61
C ASP A 106 -23.87 -22.30 21.22
N ASN A 107 -22.67 -22.25 21.80
CA ASN A 107 -22.07 -20.99 22.19
C ASN A 107 -21.93 -20.16 20.91
N GLY A 108 -22.92 -19.30 20.64
CA GLY A 108 -22.79 -18.22 19.67
C GLY A 108 -21.76 -17.24 20.20
N GLN A 109 -20.48 -17.62 20.17
CA GLN A 109 -19.44 -16.63 20.06
C GLN A 109 -19.76 -15.90 18.76
N GLU A 110 -20.19 -14.65 18.89
CA GLU A 110 -20.12 -13.73 17.76
C GLU A 110 -18.76 -13.93 17.09
N ALA A 111 -18.76 -14.09 15.78
CA ALA A 111 -17.54 -14.32 15.02
C ALA A 111 -16.52 -13.24 15.42
N PRO A 112 -15.26 -13.62 15.72
CA PRO A 112 -14.26 -12.67 16.17
C PRO A 112 -14.21 -11.44 15.25
N GLU A 113 -14.22 -10.24 15.84
CA GLU A 113 -14.15 -9.01 15.07
C GLU A 113 -12.78 -8.91 14.37
N PRO A 114 -12.70 -8.42 13.12
CA PRO A 114 -11.43 -8.19 12.47
C PRO A 114 -10.54 -7.25 13.30
N LEU A 115 -9.30 -7.66 13.58
CA LEU A 115 -8.32 -6.86 14.36
C LEU A 115 -8.03 -5.48 13.76
N ARG A 116 -8.25 -5.33 12.45
CA ARG A 116 -8.31 -4.04 11.76
C ARG A 116 -9.38 -4.10 10.70
N ARG A 117 -9.90 -2.94 10.33
CA ARG A 117 -10.75 -2.81 9.15
C ARG A 117 -9.96 -3.35 7.94
N PRO A 118 -10.51 -4.32 7.18
CA PRO A 118 -9.85 -4.79 5.97
C PRO A 118 -9.66 -3.61 5.02
N MET A 119 -8.55 -3.63 4.28
CA MET A 119 -8.33 -2.63 3.24
C MET A 119 -9.50 -2.70 2.26
N PRO A 120 -10.16 -1.58 1.94
CA PRO A 120 -11.20 -1.55 0.91
C PRO A 120 -10.66 -2.12 -0.41
N GLU A 121 -11.56 -2.65 -1.24
CA GLU A 121 -11.19 -3.09 -2.59
C GLU A 121 -10.61 -1.92 -3.39
N ALA A 122 -9.63 -2.21 -4.23
CA ALA A 122 -9.02 -1.23 -5.10
C ALA A 122 -9.99 -0.87 -6.22
N GLU A 123 -10.11 0.41 -6.54
CA GLU A 123 -10.90 0.84 -7.70
C GLU A 123 -10.28 0.34 -9.01
N PRO A 124 -11.07 0.05 -10.05
CA PRO A 124 -10.54 -0.33 -11.35
C PRO A 124 -9.58 0.73 -11.91
N TYR A 125 -8.42 0.30 -12.41
CA TYR A 125 -7.46 1.22 -13.01
C TYR A 125 -8.00 1.83 -14.32
N PRO A 126 -7.90 3.16 -14.54
CA PRO A 126 -8.41 3.83 -15.73
C PRO A 126 -7.49 3.59 -16.94
N LEU A 127 -7.58 2.40 -17.55
CA LEU A 127 -6.71 1.99 -18.67
C LEU A 127 -6.88 2.86 -19.92
N ASP A 128 -8.04 3.49 -20.11
CA ASP A 128 -8.30 4.36 -21.26
C ASP A 128 -7.56 5.70 -21.15
N ALA A 129 -7.35 6.20 -19.93
CA ALA A 129 -6.60 7.41 -19.66
C ALA A 129 -5.10 7.28 -20.00
N LEU A 130 -4.57 6.07 -20.10
CA LEU A 130 -3.21 5.85 -20.63
C LEU A 130 -3.08 6.18 -22.13
N GLY A 131 -4.19 6.47 -22.81
CA GLY A 131 -4.22 6.67 -24.25
C GLY A 131 -4.01 5.37 -25.04
N LYS A 132 -3.97 5.50 -26.36
CA LYS A 132 -4.02 4.35 -27.26
C LYS A 132 -2.79 3.45 -27.13
N THR A 133 -1.58 4.02 -27.18
CA THR A 133 -0.35 3.22 -27.20
C THR A 133 -0.14 2.48 -25.88
N LEU A 134 -0.16 3.21 -24.76
CA LEU A 134 0.13 2.63 -23.45
C LEU A 134 -1.04 1.81 -22.92
N GLY A 135 -2.28 2.29 -23.10
CA GLY A 135 -3.49 1.58 -22.68
C GLY A 135 -3.68 0.24 -23.39
N ASP A 136 -3.51 0.19 -24.72
CA ASP A 136 -3.58 -1.07 -25.48
C ASP A 136 -2.48 -2.05 -25.03
N ALA A 137 -1.27 -1.56 -24.77
CA ALA A 137 -0.17 -2.40 -24.28
C ALA A 137 -0.48 -2.97 -22.89
N ALA A 138 -0.94 -2.15 -21.95
CA ALA A 138 -1.31 -2.58 -20.61
C ALA A 138 -2.45 -3.63 -20.65
N LYS A 139 -3.48 -3.41 -21.49
CA LYS A 139 -4.56 -4.37 -21.73
C LYS A 139 -4.03 -5.69 -22.30
N ALA A 140 -3.13 -5.64 -23.28
CA ALA A 140 -2.53 -6.83 -23.88
C ALA A 140 -1.67 -7.62 -22.87
N ILE A 141 -0.88 -6.94 -22.06
CA ILE A 141 -0.09 -7.57 -20.98
C ILE A 141 -1.03 -8.19 -19.96
N HIS A 142 -2.07 -7.49 -19.50
CA HIS A 142 -3.07 -8.06 -18.60
C HIS A 142 -3.73 -9.31 -19.19
N ALA A 143 -4.14 -9.28 -20.47
CA ALA A 143 -4.79 -10.42 -21.10
C ALA A 143 -3.89 -11.67 -21.17
N GLY A 144 -2.61 -11.52 -21.52
CA GLY A 144 -1.69 -12.66 -21.66
C GLY A 144 -0.99 -13.07 -20.37
N VAL A 145 -0.51 -12.10 -19.57
CA VAL A 145 0.19 -12.35 -18.31
C VAL A 145 -0.80 -12.55 -17.16
N GLN A 146 -2.03 -12.03 -17.24
CA GLN A 146 -3.05 -12.15 -16.18
C GLN A 146 -2.54 -11.66 -14.81
N ALA A 147 -1.68 -10.64 -14.82
CA ALA A 147 -1.37 -9.82 -13.65
C ALA A 147 -2.42 -8.71 -13.49
N PRO A 148 -2.56 -8.09 -12.31
CA PRO A 148 -3.56 -7.05 -12.11
C PRO A 148 -3.38 -5.86 -13.06
N THR A 149 -4.48 -5.25 -13.51
CA THR A 149 -4.46 -4.18 -14.52
C THR A 149 -3.62 -2.98 -14.09
N ALA A 150 -3.73 -2.55 -12.83
CA ALA A 150 -2.92 -1.44 -12.30
C ALA A 150 -1.42 -1.74 -12.33
N LEU A 151 -1.02 -3.01 -12.13
CA LEU A 151 0.39 -3.41 -12.19
C LEU A 151 0.89 -3.32 -13.64
N CYS A 152 0.14 -3.86 -14.60
CA CYS A 152 0.44 -3.75 -16.03
C CYS A 152 0.53 -2.28 -16.50
N ALA A 153 -0.45 -1.48 -16.10
CA ALA A 153 -0.54 -0.06 -16.42
C ALA A 153 0.64 0.74 -15.87
N THR A 154 0.95 0.57 -14.58
CA THR A 154 2.02 1.31 -13.91
C THR A 154 3.39 0.94 -14.48
N SER A 155 3.65 -0.35 -14.80
CA SER A 155 4.90 -0.76 -15.47
C SER A 155 5.07 -0.12 -16.83
N VAL A 156 4.01 -0.09 -17.65
CA VAL A 156 4.04 0.53 -18.99
C VAL A 156 4.24 2.04 -18.89
N LEU A 157 3.57 2.72 -17.95
CA LEU A 157 3.70 4.15 -17.73
C LEU A 157 5.10 4.54 -17.21
N ALA A 158 5.65 3.78 -16.26
CA ALA A 158 7.01 4.01 -15.75
C ALA A 158 8.07 3.77 -16.83
N ALA A 159 7.91 2.71 -17.64
CA ALA A 159 8.78 2.45 -18.79
C ALA A 159 8.67 3.57 -19.84
N ALA A 160 7.48 4.09 -20.12
CA ALA A 160 7.29 5.24 -20.99
C ALA A 160 8.03 6.49 -20.47
N SER A 161 7.95 6.76 -19.16
CA SER A 161 8.73 7.84 -18.53
C SER A 161 10.24 7.66 -18.71
N LEU A 162 10.78 6.45 -18.55
CA LEU A 162 12.21 6.17 -18.79
C LEU A 162 12.63 6.55 -20.22
N ALA A 163 11.78 6.25 -21.22
CA ALA A 163 12.06 6.56 -22.62
C ALA A 163 12.06 8.06 -22.93
N VAL A 164 11.23 8.86 -22.24
CA VAL A 164 11.02 10.29 -22.58
C VAL A 164 11.63 11.28 -21.58
N GLN A 165 12.01 10.85 -20.37
CA GLN A 165 12.47 11.76 -19.31
C GLN A 165 13.67 12.63 -19.66
N GLY A 166 14.47 12.21 -20.64
CA GLY A 166 15.60 12.98 -21.15
C GLY A 166 15.26 13.89 -22.34
N LEU A 167 14.07 13.79 -22.92
CA LEU A 167 13.76 14.40 -24.23
C LEU A 167 13.10 15.77 -24.13
N ALA A 168 12.38 16.05 -23.05
CA ALA A 168 11.77 17.36 -22.80
C ALA A 168 11.52 17.56 -21.30
N ASP A 169 11.28 18.80 -20.91
CA ASP A 169 10.72 19.15 -19.61
C ASP A 169 9.46 20.00 -19.81
N VAL A 170 8.46 19.88 -18.92
CA VAL A 170 7.29 20.75 -18.96
C VAL A 170 7.65 22.12 -18.41
N GLU A 171 7.33 23.18 -19.15
CA GLU A 171 7.48 24.56 -18.67
C GLU A 171 6.12 25.13 -18.27
N ILE A 172 6.03 25.63 -17.04
CA ILE A 172 4.80 26.23 -16.51
C ILE A 172 5.10 27.35 -15.51
N ASP A 173 4.58 28.55 -15.75
CA ASP A 173 4.77 29.74 -14.91
C ASP A 173 6.27 30.02 -14.57
N GLY A 174 7.17 29.79 -15.52
CA GLY A 174 8.62 29.95 -15.31
C GLY A 174 9.30 28.85 -14.47
N ARG A 175 8.56 27.77 -14.14
CA ARG A 175 9.08 26.55 -13.52
C ARG A 175 9.25 25.47 -14.58
N THR A 176 10.14 24.53 -14.27
CA THR A 176 10.44 23.38 -15.13
C THR A 176 10.14 22.10 -14.36
N GLU A 177 9.38 21.19 -14.97
CA GLU A 177 9.01 19.89 -14.41
C GLU A 177 9.52 18.76 -15.32
N PRO A 178 10.51 17.96 -14.87
CA PRO A 178 10.99 16.81 -15.62
C PRO A 178 9.93 15.75 -15.87
N LEU A 179 9.94 15.07 -17.02
CA LEU A 179 9.01 13.96 -17.33
C LEU A 179 9.32 12.65 -16.57
N THR A 180 10.12 12.73 -15.50
CA THR A 180 10.50 11.62 -14.64
C THR A 180 9.36 11.21 -13.72
N LEU A 181 8.92 9.96 -13.82
CA LEU A 181 7.91 9.34 -12.96
C LEU A 181 8.55 8.33 -12.02
N TRP A 182 8.06 8.33 -10.79
CA TRP A 182 8.37 7.33 -9.78
C TRP A 182 7.09 6.59 -9.42
N ALA A 183 7.18 5.27 -9.34
CA ALA A 183 6.05 4.41 -9.01
C ALA A 183 6.45 3.34 -7.98
N VAL A 184 5.52 3.04 -7.09
CA VAL A 184 5.63 1.90 -6.16
C VAL A 184 4.37 1.06 -6.30
N THR A 185 4.54 -0.20 -6.71
CA THR A 185 3.43 -1.14 -6.87
C THR A 185 3.56 -2.31 -5.92
N ILE A 186 2.47 -2.64 -5.23
CA ILE A 186 2.46 -3.70 -4.23
C ILE A 186 1.72 -4.89 -4.82
N GLY A 187 2.37 -6.05 -4.77
CA GLY A 187 1.81 -7.29 -5.32
C GLY A 187 2.39 -8.52 -4.63
N GLU A 188 1.58 -9.55 -4.50
CA GLU A 188 1.94 -10.79 -3.82
C GLU A 188 3.10 -11.53 -4.52
N SER A 189 3.70 -12.48 -3.81
CA SER A 189 4.59 -13.44 -4.45
C SER A 189 3.79 -14.27 -5.46
N GLY A 190 4.28 -14.40 -6.70
CA GLY A 190 3.52 -15.04 -7.77
C GLY A 190 2.50 -14.14 -8.50
N GLU A 191 2.45 -12.83 -8.21
CA GLU A 191 1.62 -11.86 -8.95
C GLU A 191 2.11 -11.58 -10.39
N ARG A 192 3.12 -12.33 -10.85
CA ARG A 192 3.74 -12.20 -12.18
C ARG A 192 4.39 -10.83 -12.44
N LYS A 193 4.80 -10.15 -11.37
CA LYS A 193 5.56 -8.88 -11.36
C LYS A 193 6.67 -8.81 -12.41
N SER A 194 7.62 -9.75 -12.33
CA SER A 194 8.78 -9.80 -13.23
C SER A 194 8.42 -10.03 -14.70
N ALA A 195 7.35 -10.79 -14.98
CA ALA A 195 6.88 -11.04 -16.35
C ALA A 195 6.27 -9.79 -16.99
N VAL A 196 5.54 -8.99 -16.19
CA VAL A 196 5.03 -7.69 -16.64
C VAL A 196 6.17 -6.72 -16.92
N ASP A 197 7.13 -6.59 -15.99
CA ASP A 197 8.30 -5.73 -16.17
C ASP A 197 9.13 -6.12 -17.39
N GLU A 198 9.25 -7.42 -17.68
CA GLU A 198 9.95 -7.89 -18.86
C GLU A 198 9.31 -7.42 -20.17
N LEU A 199 7.99 -7.44 -20.25
CA LEU A 199 7.28 -6.95 -21.43
C LEU A 199 7.30 -5.43 -21.50
N ALA A 200 7.10 -4.73 -20.38
CA ALA A 200 7.11 -3.27 -20.36
C ALA A 200 8.48 -2.68 -20.75
N LEU A 201 9.58 -3.29 -20.28
CA LEU A 201 10.95 -2.85 -20.53
C LEU A 201 11.63 -3.54 -21.73
N GLY A 202 10.92 -4.39 -22.48
CA GLY A 202 11.51 -5.21 -23.56
C GLY A 202 12.28 -4.38 -24.60
N ALA A 203 11.73 -3.24 -25.03
CA ALA A 203 12.40 -2.33 -25.95
C ALA A 203 13.66 -1.67 -25.34
N HIS A 204 13.58 -1.25 -24.07
CA HIS A 204 14.70 -0.66 -23.35
C HIS A 204 15.88 -1.64 -23.20
N ARG A 205 15.61 -2.88 -22.79
CA ARG A 205 16.64 -3.92 -22.63
C ARG A 205 17.28 -4.28 -23.96
N LYS A 206 16.49 -4.30 -25.04
CA LYS A 206 17.03 -4.54 -26.40
C LYS A 206 17.96 -3.41 -26.83
N HIS A 207 17.54 -2.15 -26.63
CA HIS A 207 18.34 -0.97 -26.95
C HIS A 207 19.63 -0.93 -26.09
N GLU A 208 19.51 -1.15 -24.78
CA GLU A 208 20.66 -1.22 -23.86
C GLU A 208 21.68 -2.29 -24.28
N LYS A 209 21.21 -3.50 -24.64
CA LYS A 209 22.09 -4.57 -25.12
C LYS A 209 22.87 -4.15 -26.35
N GLN A 210 22.21 -3.55 -27.34
CA GLN A 210 22.85 -3.07 -28.57
C GLN A 210 23.86 -1.94 -28.27
N ALA A 211 23.51 -1.02 -27.39
CA ALA A 211 24.39 0.07 -27.00
C ALA A 211 25.64 -0.42 -26.25
N LEU A 212 25.50 -1.46 -25.41
CA LEU A 212 26.63 -2.09 -24.70
C LEU A 212 27.62 -2.77 -25.66
N GLU A 213 27.13 -3.37 -26.75
CA GLU A 213 28.00 -3.95 -27.79
C GLU A 213 28.87 -2.86 -28.44
N ILE A 214 28.26 -1.74 -28.85
CA ILE A 214 28.96 -0.57 -29.43
C ILE A 214 29.94 0.05 -28.41
N TYR A 215 29.52 0.18 -27.15
CA TYR A 215 30.36 0.72 -26.09
C TYR A 215 31.61 -0.13 -25.84
N GLY A 216 31.51 -1.46 -26.00
CA GLY A 216 32.65 -2.37 -25.87
C GLY A 216 33.79 -1.99 -26.82
N GLU A 217 33.45 -1.72 -28.08
CA GLU A 217 34.42 -1.29 -29.10
C GLU A 217 34.98 0.11 -28.79
N ALA A 218 34.11 1.07 -28.47
CA ALA A 218 34.54 2.44 -28.13
C ALA A 218 35.45 2.48 -26.89
N MET A 219 35.20 1.63 -25.89
CA MET A 219 36.03 1.54 -24.69
C MET A 219 37.39 0.91 -25.00
N GLN A 220 37.49 -0.08 -25.90
CA GLN A 220 38.79 -0.60 -26.32
C GLN A 220 39.63 0.47 -27.00
N GLU A 221 39.04 1.24 -27.92
CA GLU A 221 39.73 2.35 -28.59
C GLU A 221 40.21 3.40 -27.57
N HIS A 222 39.33 3.79 -26.64
CA HIS A 222 39.68 4.72 -25.57
C HIS A 222 40.86 4.22 -24.72
N LEU A 223 40.92 2.93 -24.36
CA LEU A 223 42.02 2.37 -23.58
C LEU A 223 43.35 2.43 -24.35
N ILE A 224 43.34 2.21 -25.66
CA ILE A 224 44.52 2.33 -26.52
C ILE A 224 44.98 3.79 -26.58
N GLU A 225 44.06 4.71 -26.86
CA GLU A 225 44.35 6.14 -26.90
C GLU A 225 44.86 6.66 -25.56
N ALA A 226 44.26 6.23 -24.43
CA ALA A 226 44.65 6.63 -23.09
C ALA A 226 46.07 6.15 -22.76
N ALA A 227 46.42 4.91 -23.13
CA ALA A 227 47.77 4.40 -22.96
C ALA A 227 48.80 5.16 -23.81
N ALA A 228 48.44 5.49 -25.06
CA ALA A 228 49.28 6.29 -25.94
C ALA A 228 49.49 7.71 -25.40
N PHE A 229 48.41 8.33 -24.89
CA PHE A 229 48.43 9.65 -24.25
C PHE A 229 49.31 9.66 -23.00
N ASP A 230 49.15 8.67 -22.10
CA ASP A 230 49.97 8.54 -20.90
C ASP A 230 51.46 8.39 -21.25
N ALA A 231 51.80 7.57 -22.25
CA ALA A 231 53.17 7.42 -22.73
C ALA A 231 53.73 8.74 -23.29
N ALA A 232 52.92 9.48 -24.07
CA ALA A 232 53.29 10.79 -24.60
C ALA A 232 53.52 11.82 -23.47
N GLN A 233 52.66 11.85 -22.45
CA GLN A 233 52.83 12.72 -21.28
C GLN A 233 54.12 12.41 -20.52
N GLN A 234 54.45 11.14 -20.30
CA GLN A 234 55.69 10.76 -19.61
C GLN A 234 56.93 11.17 -20.42
N LYS A 235 56.90 10.99 -21.74
CA LYS A 235 57.97 11.44 -22.65
C LYS A 235 58.14 12.96 -22.61
N ALA A 236 57.05 13.72 -22.65
CA ALA A 236 57.05 15.18 -22.56
C ALA A 236 57.63 15.68 -21.23
N LYS A 237 57.22 15.08 -20.10
CA LYS A 237 57.77 15.38 -18.76
C LYS A 237 59.27 15.08 -18.70
N GLY A 238 59.72 14.00 -19.32
CA GLY A 238 61.13 13.62 -19.42
C GLY A 238 61.97 14.61 -20.22
N ALA A 239 61.45 15.10 -21.35
CA ALA A 239 62.16 16.04 -22.23
C ALA A 239 62.37 17.44 -21.61
N GLY A 240 61.43 17.90 -20.76
CA GLY A 240 61.54 19.20 -20.06
C GLY A 240 62.23 19.17 -18.70
N LYS A 241 62.84 18.03 -18.30
CA LYS A 241 63.34 17.81 -16.94
C LYS A 241 64.26 18.94 -16.46
N GLY A 242 63.96 19.49 -15.28
CA GLY A 242 64.71 20.59 -14.68
C GLY A 242 64.19 22.00 -15.00
N ASN A 243 63.24 22.15 -15.94
CA ASN A 243 62.59 23.43 -16.25
C ASN A 243 61.06 23.28 -16.25
N ARG A 244 60.42 23.89 -15.25
CA ARG A 244 58.95 23.84 -15.06
C ARG A 244 58.18 24.37 -16.28
N GLU A 245 58.65 25.45 -16.92
CA GLU A 245 57.93 26.04 -18.05
C GLU A 245 58.05 25.16 -19.30
N ALA A 246 59.21 24.53 -19.50
CA ALA A 246 59.41 23.56 -20.58
C ALA A 246 58.51 22.33 -20.42
N ILE A 247 58.37 21.80 -19.19
CA ILE A 247 57.43 20.68 -18.90
C ILE A 247 55.99 21.12 -19.16
N ARG A 248 55.61 22.32 -18.73
CA ARG A 248 54.26 22.85 -18.93
C ARG A 248 53.93 22.97 -20.42
N GLN A 249 54.84 23.52 -21.22
CA GLN A 249 54.62 23.68 -22.66
C GLN A 249 54.58 22.32 -23.36
N ALA A 250 55.52 21.42 -23.07
CA ALA A 250 55.52 20.08 -23.66
C ALA A 250 54.25 19.28 -23.33
N LEU A 251 53.67 19.45 -22.14
CA LEU A 251 52.38 18.85 -21.79
C LEU A 251 51.20 19.48 -22.52
N LYS A 252 51.24 20.79 -22.82
CA LYS A 252 50.22 21.42 -23.68
C LYS A 252 50.30 20.90 -25.12
N ASP A 253 51.51 20.68 -25.62
CA ASP A 253 51.74 20.20 -26.98
C ASP A 253 51.26 18.73 -27.17
N VAL A 254 51.23 17.94 -26.10
CA VAL A 254 50.61 16.59 -26.08
C VAL A 254 49.08 16.67 -26.24
N GLY A 255 48.46 17.78 -25.83
CA GLY A 255 47.01 17.99 -25.94
C GLY A 255 46.21 17.46 -24.76
N GLU A 256 44.91 17.28 -24.99
CA GLU A 256 43.95 16.83 -23.99
C GLU A 256 43.88 15.30 -23.91
N ALA A 257 43.51 14.78 -22.74
CA ALA A 257 43.31 13.35 -22.56
C ALA A 257 42.11 12.88 -23.40
N PRO A 258 42.18 11.66 -23.98
CA PRO A 258 41.05 11.11 -24.72
C PRO A 258 39.84 11.01 -23.80
N THR A 259 38.66 11.29 -24.35
CA THR A 259 37.45 11.34 -23.53
C THR A 259 36.89 9.95 -23.30
N MET A 260 36.53 9.65 -22.05
CA MET A 260 35.97 8.34 -21.69
C MET A 260 34.57 8.18 -22.30
N PRO A 261 34.29 7.09 -23.04
CA PRO A 261 32.94 6.77 -23.50
C PRO A 261 31.99 6.61 -22.30
N LEU A 262 30.76 7.10 -22.45
CA LEU A 262 29.74 6.97 -21.39
C LEU A 262 29.20 5.55 -21.36
N MET A 263 29.06 4.99 -20.15
CA MET A 263 28.35 3.73 -19.93
C MET A 263 26.89 3.87 -20.41
N PRO A 264 26.42 3.07 -21.39
CA PRO A 264 25.07 3.21 -21.96
C PRO A 264 24.00 2.43 -21.20
N ALA A 265 24.31 1.90 -20.01
CA ALA A 265 23.35 1.19 -19.18
C ALA A 265 22.21 2.12 -18.73
N LEU A 266 20.98 1.72 -19.04
CA LEU A 266 19.75 2.45 -18.76
C LEU A 266 19.05 1.93 -17.52
N ILE A 267 19.11 0.63 -17.22
CA ILE A 267 18.28 0.00 -16.19
C ILE A 267 19.15 -0.67 -15.13
N TYR A 268 18.86 -0.36 -13.86
CA TYR A 268 19.41 -1.07 -12.71
C TYR A 268 18.30 -1.57 -11.78
N GLY A 269 18.52 -2.75 -11.19
CA GLY A 269 17.58 -3.35 -10.22
C GLY A 269 17.72 -2.74 -8.83
N GLU A 270 18.89 -2.89 -8.21
CA GLU A 270 19.07 -2.51 -6.78
C GLU A 270 20.45 -1.87 -6.51
N PRO A 271 20.77 -0.72 -7.12
CA PRO A 271 21.98 0.03 -6.81
C PRO A 271 21.85 0.73 -5.45
N THR A 272 22.97 0.91 -4.75
CA THR A 272 23.04 1.88 -3.64
C THR A 272 22.92 3.31 -4.16
N LEU A 273 22.67 4.29 -3.28
CA LEU A 273 22.69 5.70 -3.66
C LEU A 273 24.02 6.10 -4.33
N GLU A 274 25.14 5.63 -3.78
CA GLU A 274 26.47 5.87 -4.35
C GLU A 274 26.62 5.22 -5.73
N GLY A 275 25.99 4.07 -5.94
CA GLY A 275 25.89 3.40 -7.24
C GLY A 275 25.15 4.25 -8.26
N VAL A 276 23.94 4.72 -7.91
CA VAL A 276 23.13 5.63 -8.74
C VAL A 276 23.93 6.87 -9.10
N GLN A 277 24.52 7.55 -8.11
CA GLN A 277 25.31 8.75 -8.34
C GLN A 277 26.53 8.48 -9.21
N LYS A 278 27.25 7.36 -8.99
CA LYS A 278 28.39 6.99 -9.83
C LYS A 278 27.99 6.79 -11.30
N GLN A 279 26.85 6.15 -11.54
CA GLN A 279 26.35 5.96 -12.90
C GLN A 279 25.91 7.27 -13.53
N LEU A 280 25.19 8.13 -12.80
CA LEU A 280 24.82 9.45 -13.31
C LEU A 280 26.04 10.36 -13.55
N ILE A 281 27.21 10.10 -12.94
CA ILE A 281 28.45 10.84 -13.21
C ILE A 281 29.17 10.31 -14.46
N ARG A 282 29.23 8.99 -14.63
CA ARG A 282 30.09 8.31 -15.63
C ARG A 282 29.34 7.67 -16.80
N GLY A 283 28.02 7.65 -16.75
CA GLY A 283 27.14 7.09 -17.77
C GLY A 283 26.23 8.16 -18.36
N LEU A 284 25.16 7.69 -18.99
CA LEU A 284 24.11 8.54 -19.53
C LEU A 284 23.47 9.41 -18.45
N PRO A 285 22.97 10.61 -18.81
CA PRO A 285 22.25 11.47 -17.86
C PRO A 285 20.85 10.97 -17.50
N THR A 286 20.38 9.91 -18.13
CA THR A 286 19.08 9.28 -17.88
C THR A 286 19.29 7.88 -17.34
N LEU A 287 18.57 7.55 -16.27
CA LEU A 287 18.66 6.26 -15.59
C LEU A 287 17.27 5.78 -15.18
N GLY A 288 17.09 4.47 -15.16
CA GLY A 288 15.92 3.77 -14.66
C GLY A 288 16.29 2.86 -13.49
N LEU A 289 15.58 3.02 -12.37
CA LEU A 289 15.62 2.09 -11.24
C LEU A 289 14.36 1.22 -11.28
N PHE A 290 14.47 0.00 -11.82
CA PHE A 290 13.32 -0.90 -12.01
C PHE A 290 13.58 -2.23 -11.32
N SER A 291 12.80 -2.54 -10.28
CA SER A 291 12.90 -3.80 -9.54
C SER A 291 11.53 -4.42 -9.32
N SER A 292 11.39 -5.68 -9.75
CA SER A 292 10.20 -6.50 -9.47
C SER A 292 10.19 -7.10 -8.05
N ASP A 293 11.29 -6.95 -7.31
CA ASP A 293 11.44 -7.35 -5.91
C ASP A 293 12.29 -6.31 -5.17
N ALA A 294 11.69 -5.17 -4.86
CA ALA A 294 12.36 -4.06 -4.18
C ALA A 294 12.49 -4.30 -2.67
N GLY A 295 12.45 -5.56 -2.22
CA GLY A 295 12.58 -5.94 -0.82
C GLY A 295 13.90 -5.50 -0.21
N GLU A 296 15.01 -5.71 -0.92
CA GLU A 296 16.34 -5.30 -0.45
C GLU A 296 16.59 -3.81 -0.66
N PHE A 297 16.12 -3.22 -1.76
CA PHE A 297 16.20 -1.76 -1.91
C PHE A 297 15.38 -1.05 -0.83
N LEU A 298 14.07 -1.27 -0.73
CA LEU A 298 13.22 -0.58 0.25
C LEU A 298 13.46 -1.03 1.70
N GLY A 299 13.75 -2.32 1.90
CA GLY A 299 14.08 -2.89 3.21
C GLY A 299 15.51 -2.59 3.65
N GLY A 300 16.46 -2.41 2.73
CA GLY A 300 17.83 -1.97 2.99
C GLY A 300 17.90 -0.52 3.44
N TRP A 301 16.89 0.29 3.12
CA TRP A 301 16.70 1.60 3.76
C TRP A 301 16.35 1.46 5.24
N SER A 302 15.98 0.29 5.78
CA SER A 302 15.85 0.11 7.24
C SER A 302 17.17 0.29 8.02
N MET A 303 18.32 0.29 7.33
CA MET A 303 19.63 0.64 7.91
C MET A 303 19.64 2.11 8.36
N GLY A 304 19.92 2.35 9.64
CA GLY A 304 20.23 3.66 10.25
C GLY A 304 19.33 4.86 9.88
N ARG A 305 18.66 5.48 10.85
CA ARG A 305 17.79 6.67 10.62
C ARG A 305 18.48 7.80 9.82
N GLU A 306 19.78 7.98 10.01
CA GLU A 306 20.60 8.95 9.29
C GLU A 306 20.75 8.63 7.80
N GLN A 307 21.06 7.37 7.45
CA GLN A 307 21.23 6.93 6.06
C GLN A 307 19.91 7.06 5.28
N ARG A 308 18.77 6.72 5.89
CA ARG A 308 17.43 6.95 5.31
C ARG A 308 17.17 8.39 4.94
N THR A 309 17.43 9.27 5.90
CA THR A 309 17.18 10.70 5.74
C THR A 309 18.01 11.24 4.58
N ARG A 310 19.28 10.86 4.53
CA ARG A 310 20.20 11.24 3.45
C ARG A 310 19.74 10.71 2.08
N THR A 311 19.41 9.43 1.99
CA THR A 311 19.00 8.81 0.72
C THR A 311 17.69 9.38 0.20
N GLY A 312 16.68 9.50 1.07
CA GLY A 312 15.39 10.09 0.70
C GLY A 312 15.52 11.52 0.20
N ALA A 313 16.33 12.35 0.87
CA ALA A 313 16.59 13.73 0.44
C ALA A 313 17.35 13.79 -0.90
N ALA A 314 18.39 12.97 -1.07
CA ALA A 314 19.20 12.96 -2.30
C ALA A 314 18.40 12.52 -3.53
N LEU A 315 17.61 11.45 -3.40
CA LEU A 315 16.75 11.00 -4.48
C LEU A 315 15.64 12.03 -4.75
N SER A 316 15.04 12.62 -3.73
CA SER A 316 13.98 13.62 -3.92
C SER A 316 14.43 14.81 -4.77
N LYS A 317 15.69 15.27 -4.62
CA LYS A 317 16.26 16.30 -5.50
C LYS A 317 16.37 15.84 -6.96
N LEU A 318 16.76 14.58 -7.20
CA LEU A 318 16.80 14.03 -8.56
C LEU A 318 15.41 14.04 -9.22
N TRP A 319 14.36 13.73 -8.45
CA TRP A 319 12.99 13.83 -8.96
C TRP A 319 12.56 15.29 -9.18
N ASP A 320 12.85 16.19 -8.24
CA ASP A 320 12.40 17.58 -8.31
C ASP A 320 13.03 18.33 -9.50
N ASN A 321 14.36 18.32 -9.61
CA ASN A 321 15.08 19.15 -10.56
C ASN A 321 16.28 18.45 -11.23
N GLY A 322 16.43 17.14 -11.04
CA GLY A 322 17.49 16.40 -11.72
C GLY A 322 18.91 16.76 -11.28
N CYS A 323 19.07 17.27 -10.05
CA CYS A 323 20.37 17.72 -9.55
C CYS A 323 20.81 16.93 -8.32
N PHE A 324 22.13 16.76 -8.17
CA PHE A 324 22.72 16.31 -6.91
C PHE A 324 24.13 16.85 -6.72
N ASP A 325 24.54 16.91 -5.45
CA ASP A 325 25.87 17.30 -5.02
C ASP A 325 26.62 16.10 -4.43
N ARG A 326 27.91 15.99 -4.75
CA ARG A 326 28.81 15.00 -4.15
C ARG A 326 30.06 15.72 -3.66
N VAL A 327 30.29 15.65 -2.35
CA VAL A 327 31.51 16.15 -1.71
C VAL A 327 32.28 14.95 -1.16
N ARG A 328 33.52 14.77 -1.62
CA ARG A 328 34.43 13.71 -1.20
C ARG A 328 35.74 14.31 -0.72
N ALA A 329 36.28 13.75 0.36
CA ALA A 329 37.48 14.27 1.02
C ALA A 329 38.80 13.86 0.35
N LYS A 330 38.80 12.82 -0.51
CA LYS A 330 40.01 12.35 -1.19
C LYS A 330 40.25 13.13 -2.49
N ALA A 331 41.51 13.48 -2.74
CA ALA A 331 41.93 14.30 -3.87
C ALA A 331 41.74 13.65 -5.25
N ASP A 332 41.53 12.33 -5.31
CA ASP A 332 41.30 11.54 -6.53
C ASP A 332 39.81 11.32 -6.85
N GLU A 333 38.89 11.76 -5.97
CA GLU A 333 37.45 11.72 -6.21
C GLU A 333 36.91 13.12 -6.56
N VAL A 334 36.23 13.24 -7.70
CA VAL A 334 35.67 14.51 -8.17
C VAL A 334 34.49 14.92 -7.28
N SER A 335 34.73 15.91 -6.41
CA SER A 335 33.65 16.66 -5.79
C SER A 335 33.02 17.57 -6.85
N GLY A 336 31.69 17.63 -6.89
CA GLY A 336 31.01 18.35 -7.95
C GLY A 336 29.52 18.54 -7.71
N LYS A 337 28.94 19.44 -8.50
CA LYS A 337 27.50 19.60 -8.67
C LYS A 337 27.14 19.05 -10.04
N TYR A 338 26.10 18.23 -10.09
CA TYR A 338 25.67 17.55 -11.30
C TYR A 338 24.25 18.00 -11.60
N TYR A 339 24.05 18.54 -12.79
CA TYR A 339 22.78 19.07 -13.30
C TYR A 339 22.28 18.22 -14.47
N GLY A 340 21.03 18.42 -14.87
CA GLY A 340 20.47 17.78 -16.07
C GLY A 340 20.49 16.25 -15.99
N ARG A 341 20.19 15.68 -14.81
CA ARG A 341 20.11 14.23 -14.58
C ARG A 341 18.67 13.79 -14.42
N ARG A 342 18.36 12.55 -14.79
CA ARG A 342 17.00 12.00 -14.74
C ARG A 342 17.04 10.58 -14.18
N LEU A 343 16.11 10.28 -13.29
CA LEU A 343 16.02 8.98 -12.63
C LEU A 343 14.56 8.53 -12.58
N ALA A 344 14.11 7.76 -13.56
CA ALA A 344 12.81 7.10 -13.52
C ALA A 344 12.89 5.93 -12.53
N LEU A 345 11.78 5.60 -11.89
CA LEU A 345 11.75 4.60 -10.82
C LEU A 345 10.46 3.81 -10.88
N HIS A 346 10.56 2.49 -10.85
CA HIS A 346 9.45 1.59 -10.56
C HIS A 346 9.92 0.49 -9.61
N LEU A 347 9.41 0.55 -8.38
CA LEU A 347 9.74 -0.43 -7.35
C LEU A 347 8.52 -1.25 -7.04
N MET A 348 8.60 -2.56 -7.25
CA MET A 348 7.55 -3.47 -6.85
C MET A 348 7.90 -4.17 -5.56
N ALA A 349 6.99 -4.14 -4.60
CA ALA A 349 7.21 -4.72 -3.28
C ALA A 349 6.14 -5.76 -2.94
N GLN A 350 6.51 -6.71 -2.08
CA GLN A 350 5.54 -7.58 -1.43
C GLN A 350 4.81 -6.82 -0.32
N PRO A 351 3.55 -7.18 0.01
CA PRO A 351 2.78 -6.54 1.08
C PRO A 351 3.54 -6.36 2.40
N VAL A 352 4.26 -7.40 2.84
CA VAL A 352 5.02 -7.38 4.10
C VAL A 352 6.12 -6.30 4.14
N VAL A 353 6.77 -6.03 3.02
CA VAL A 353 7.78 -4.96 2.91
C VAL A 353 7.10 -3.60 2.80
N ALA A 354 6.03 -3.54 2.00
CA ALA A 354 5.27 -2.32 1.77
C ALA A 354 4.69 -1.74 3.06
N GLU A 355 4.10 -2.56 3.93
CA GLU A 355 3.54 -2.10 5.22
C GLU A 355 4.60 -1.40 6.09
N GLY A 356 5.85 -1.87 6.10
CA GLY A 356 6.94 -1.26 6.85
C GLY A 356 7.38 0.08 6.26
N VAL A 357 7.47 0.17 4.93
CA VAL A 357 7.93 1.35 4.20
C VAL A 357 6.87 2.45 4.21
N LEU A 358 5.61 2.09 3.97
CA LEU A 358 4.49 3.01 3.91
C LEU A 358 4.09 3.58 5.28
N SER A 359 4.53 2.94 6.37
CA SER A 359 4.42 3.49 7.73
C SER A 359 5.66 4.29 8.16
N ASP A 360 6.68 4.43 7.31
CA ASP A 360 7.91 5.16 7.64
C ASP A 360 7.72 6.68 7.51
N VAL A 361 7.49 7.34 8.65
CA VAL A 361 7.34 8.80 8.77
C VAL A 361 8.54 9.59 8.24
N VAL A 362 9.75 9.00 8.21
CA VAL A 362 10.95 9.66 7.66
C VAL A 362 10.87 9.72 6.14
N LEU A 363 10.49 8.62 5.47
CA LEU A 363 10.39 8.59 4.01
C LEU A 363 9.22 9.42 3.50
N ILE A 364 8.13 9.47 4.27
CA ILE A 364 7.02 10.40 4.02
C ILE A 364 7.48 11.84 4.24
N GLY A 365 8.10 12.14 5.39
CA GLY A 365 8.52 13.49 5.77
C GLY A 365 9.63 14.09 4.90
N GLN A 366 10.56 13.26 4.40
CA GLN A 366 11.56 13.68 3.40
C GLN A 366 11.00 13.75 1.98
N GLY A 367 9.74 13.33 1.79
CA GLY A 367 9.02 13.46 0.54
C GLY A 367 9.37 12.43 -0.53
N PHE A 368 10.11 11.36 -0.20
CA PHE A 368 10.40 10.30 -1.16
C PHE A 368 9.11 9.58 -1.58
N LEU A 369 8.37 9.03 -0.63
CA LEU A 369 7.13 8.30 -0.93
C LEU A 369 6.03 9.18 -1.53
N PRO A 370 5.83 10.44 -1.09
CA PRO A 370 4.92 11.38 -1.74
C PRO A 370 5.17 11.64 -3.23
N ARG A 371 6.37 11.38 -3.74
CA ARG A 371 6.71 11.50 -5.18
C ARG A 371 6.44 10.22 -5.96
N CYS A 372 6.07 9.12 -5.30
CA CYS A 372 5.75 7.85 -5.94
C CYS A 372 4.25 7.72 -6.21
N LEU A 373 3.89 7.33 -7.43
CA LEU A 373 2.57 6.84 -7.79
C LEU A 373 2.35 5.48 -7.10
N LEU A 374 1.46 5.44 -6.11
CA LEU A 374 1.18 4.23 -5.32
C LEU A 374 0.10 3.38 -5.98
N ALA A 375 0.28 2.07 -5.99
CA ALA A 375 -0.73 1.12 -6.40
C ALA A 375 -0.63 -0.17 -5.57
N TRP A 376 -1.75 -0.64 -5.03
CA TRP A 376 -1.86 -1.95 -4.39
C TRP A 376 -3.09 -2.67 -4.94
N PRO A 377 -3.04 -3.13 -6.20
CA PRO A 377 -4.19 -3.75 -6.84
C PRO A 377 -4.63 -5.04 -6.14
N GLN A 378 -5.89 -5.40 -6.36
CA GLN A 378 -6.43 -6.70 -5.97
C GLN A 378 -5.68 -7.82 -6.70
N SER A 379 -5.33 -8.86 -5.94
CA SER A 379 -4.62 -10.03 -6.45
C SER A 379 -5.46 -10.75 -7.52
N THR A 380 -4.78 -11.20 -8.57
CA THR A 380 -5.39 -12.08 -9.58
C THR A 380 -5.09 -13.55 -9.30
N ILE A 381 -4.31 -13.86 -8.25
CA ILE A 381 -3.96 -15.23 -7.87
C ILE A 381 -5.24 -16.01 -7.54
N GLY A 382 -5.30 -17.28 -7.96
CA GLY A 382 -6.45 -18.15 -7.71
C GLY A 382 -7.59 -18.04 -8.73
N THR A 383 -7.67 -16.95 -9.50
CA THR A 383 -8.75 -16.75 -10.51
C THR A 383 -8.27 -16.88 -11.95
N ARG A 384 -6.97 -17.06 -12.17
CA ARG A 384 -6.34 -17.12 -13.50
C ARG A 384 -6.64 -18.44 -14.22
N GLN A 385 -7.08 -18.34 -15.47
CA GLN A 385 -7.16 -19.49 -16.39
C GLN A 385 -6.09 -19.38 -17.45
N TYR A 386 -5.28 -20.43 -17.68
CA TYR A 386 -4.19 -20.38 -18.66
C TYR A 386 -4.67 -19.90 -20.03
N GLN A 387 -3.96 -18.94 -20.62
CA GLN A 387 -4.21 -18.44 -21.97
C GLN A 387 -2.95 -18.64 -22.83
N GLY A 388 -3.06 -19.45 -23.88
CA GLY A 388 -1.98 -19.72 -24.84
C GLY A 388 -1.77 -18.57 -25.83
N GLN A 389 -1.46 -17.37 -25.34
CA GLN A 389 -1.23 -16.19 -26.20
C GLN A 389 0.27 -15.97 -26.44
N ASN A 390 0.64 -15.72 -27.70
CA ASN A 390 1.99 -15.25 -28.03
C ASN A 390 2.06 -13.73 -27.98
N LEU A 391 2.47 -13.19 -26.83
CA LEU A 391 2.58 -11.74 -26.62
C LEU A 391 3.61 -11.06 -27.52
N ASN A 392 4.65 -11.78 -27.98
CA ASN A 392 5.62 -11.25 -28.96
C ASN A 392 4.99 -11.03 -30.34
N ALA A 393 3.86 -11.68 -30.64
CA ALA A 393 3.09 -11.50 -31.87
C ALA A 393 1.93 -10.51 -31.70
N ASN A 394 1.66 -10.03 -30.48
CA ASN A 394 0.53 -9.14 -30.22
C ASN A 394 0.74 -7.77 -30.90
N PRO A 395 -0.20 -7.28 -31.74
CA PRO A 395 -0.05 -6.02 -32.46
C PRO A 395 0.08 -4.79 -31.55
N ALA A 396 -0.60 -4.76 -30.40
CA ALA A 396 -0.52 -3.64 -29.47
C ALA A 396 0.87 -3.54 -28.83
N LEU A 397 1.42 -4.66 -28.36
CA LEU A 397 2.77 -4.70 -27.80
C LEU A 397 3.84 -4.37 -28.83
N ARG A 398 3.71 -4.84 -30.07
CA ARG A 398 4.62 -4.47 -31.16
C ARG A 398 4.61 -2.98 -31.46
N ARG A 399 3.43 -2.34 -31.49
CA ARG A 399 3.32 -0.88 -31.64
C ARG A 399 4.00 -0.14 -30.49
N TYR A 400 3.72 -0.57 -29.25
CA TYR A 400 4.35 0.00 -28.06
C TYR A 400 5.87 -0.10 -28.09
N TRP A 401 6.43 -1.29 -28.32
CA TRP A 401 7.89 -1.46 -28.40
C TRP A 401 8.53 -0.66 -29.53
N ALA A 402 7.88 -0.58 -30.70
CA ALA A 402 8.38 0.23 -31.80
C ALA A 402 8.42 1.72 -31.43
N LYS A 403 7.40 2.24 -30.73
CA LYS A 403 7.38 3.63 -30.25
C LYS A 403 8.46 3.90 -29.22
N ILE A 404 8.61 3.03 -28.21
CA ILE A 404 9.66 3.17 -27.20
C ILE A 404 11.05 3.11 -27.84
N HIS A 405 11.29 2.19 -28.78
CA HIS A 405 12.57 2.10 -29.48
C HIS A 405 12.88 3.37 -30.27
N ALA A 406 11.89 3.91 -31.00
CA ALA A 406 12.06 5.16 -31.75
C ALA A 406 12.38 6.36 -30.84
N LEU A 407 11.80 6.41 -29.64
CA LEU A 407 12.10 7.44 -28.64
C LEU A 407 13.52 7.32 -28.10
N LEU A 408 13.98 6.10 -27.79
CA LEU A 408 15.34 5.86 -27.31
C LEU A 408 16.41 6.21 -28.37
N ASP A 409 16.08 6.03 -29.66
CA ASP A 409 16.98 6.33 -30.78
C ASP A 409 17.04 7.82 -31.16
N LYS A 410 16.14 8.68 -30.63
CA LYS A 410 16.04 10.10 -31.00
C LYS A 410 17.28 10.92 -30.65
N GLY A 411 18.12 10.42 -29.75
CA GLY A 411 19.28 11.13 -29.21
C GLY A 411 18.87 12.09 -28.11
N LEU A 412 19.74 12.23 -27.10
CA LEU A 412 19.47 13.08 -25.94
C LEU A 412 19.89 14.54 -26.23
N PRO A 413 19.08 15.54 -25.86
CA PRO A 413 19.45 16.95 -25.92
C PRO A 413 20.49 17.27 -24.84
N ILE A 414 21.78 17.27 -25.23
CA ILE A 414 22.91 17.53 -24.32
C ILE A 414 23.33 19.01 -24.36
N ALA A 415 23.59 19.58 -23.18
CA ALA A 415 24.09 20.94 -23.02
C ALA A 415 25.45 21.13 -23.70
N ALA A 416 25.63 22.25 -24.39
CA ALA A 416 26.85 22.56 -25.12
C ALA A 416 28.09 22.53 -24.21
N GLY A 417 29.16 21.88 -24.67
CA GLY A 417 30.41 21.75 -23.92
C GLY A 417 30.38 20.69 -22.81
N THR A 418 29.31 19.91 -22.70
CA THR A 418 29.20 18.77 -21.77
C THR A 418 29.03 17.47 -22.54
N GLN A 419 29.32 16.33 -21.91
CA GLN A 419 29.04 15.01 -22.50
C GLN A 419 27.74 14.39 -22.00
N ASN A 420 27.32 14.77 -20.79
CA ASN A 420 26.25 14.08 -20.10
C ASN A 420 25.39 15.02 -19.25
N GLU A 421 25.22 16.28 -19.62
CA GLU A 421 24.25 17.17 -18.95
C GLU A 421 23.09 17.43 -19.89
N LEU A 422 21.86 17.11 -19.47
CA LEU A 422 20.68 17.37 -20.30
C LEU A 422 20.33 18.85 -20.34
N ALA A 423 19.96 19.33 -21.53
CA ALA A 423 19.31 20.62 -21.76
C ALA A 423 18.05 20.42 -22.63
N PRO A 424 16.99 19.79 -22.10
CA PRO A 424 15.82 19.43 -22.89
C PRO A 424 15.04 20.66 -23.36
N PRO A 425 14.40 20.60 -24.54
CA PRO A 425 13.44 21.62 -24.96
C PRO A 425 12.23 21.67 -24.01
N ALA A 426 11.63 22.86 -23.92
CA ALA A 426 10.42 23.10 -23.15
C ALA A 426 9.19 22.53 -23.87
N LEU A 427 8.36 21.80 -23.13
CA LEU A 427 7.04 21.36 -23.52
C LEU A 427 6.01 22.26 -22.82
N THR A 428 5.31 23.08 -23.60
CA THR A 428 4.39 24.11 -23.07
C THR A 428 2.96 23.57 -22.98
N LEU A 429 2.08 24.23 -22.22
CA LEU A 429 0.66 23.89 -22.20
C LEU A 429 -0.11 24.76 -23.19
N ALA A 430 -1.03 24.16 -23.94
CA ALA A 430 -2.04 24.92 -24.66
C ALA A 430 -2.91 25.71 -23.65
N PRO A 431 -3.51 26.86 -24.05
CA PRO A 431 -4.26 27.70 -23.11
C PRO A 431 -5.40 26.98 -22.38
N ASP A 432 -6.13 26.12 -23.09
CA ASP A 432 -7.19 25.27 -22.53
C ASP A 432 -6.64 24.19 -21.57
N ALA A 433 -5.52 23.55 -21.94
CA ALA A 433 -4.81 22.60 -21.10
C ALA A 433 -4.33 23.22 -19.79
N TYR A 434 -3.81 24.46 -19.84
CA TYR A 434 -3.42 25.21 -18.66
C TYR A 434 -4.62 25.46 -17.74
N GLN A 435 -5.75 25.92 -18.30
CA GLN A 435 -6.97 26.13 -17.51
C GLN A 435 -7.49 24.83 -16.90
N MET A 436 -7.42 23.71 -17.63
CA MET A 436 -7.78 22.40 -17.09
C MET A 436 -6.86 21.99 -15.92
N TRP A 437 -5.54 22.17 -16.09
CA TRP A 437 -4.58 21.87 -15.04
C TRP A 437 -4.83 22.69 -13.77
N VAL A 438 -5.12 23.99 -13.91
CA VAL A 438 -5.50 24.86 -12.77
C VAL A 438 -6.75 24.33 -12.06
N ARG A 439 -7.80 23.96 -12.81
CA ARG A 439 -9.04 23.40 -12.24
C ARG A 439 -8.77 22.12 -11.43
N VAL A 440 -7.91 21.24 -11.94
CA VAL A 440 -7.52 20.01 -11.26
C VAL A 440 -6.76 20.33 -9.97
N LEU A 441 -5.77 21.24 -10.03
CA LEU A 441 -4.97 21.62 -8.88
C LEU A 441 -5.82 22.25 -7.77
N ASP A 442 -6.69 23.20 -8.11
CA ASP A 442 -7.62 23.82 -7.15
C ASP A 442 -8.63 22.82 -6.59
N GLY A 443 -9.04 21.83 -7.40
CA GLY A 443 -9.86 20.70 -6.96
C GLY A 443 -9.19 19.90 -5.86
N ILE A 444 -7.92 19.52 -6.06
CA ILE A 444 -7.12 18.75 -5.11
C ILE A 444 -6.86 19.55 -3.83
N GLU A 445 -6.49 20.83 -3.94
CA GLU A 445 -6.22 21.71 -2.79
C GLU A 445 -7.43 21.81 -1.86
N ARG A 446 -8.64 21.96 -2.43
CA ARG A 446 -9.90 21.99 -1.65
C ARG A 446 -10.15 20.68 -0.87
N GLN A 447 -9.64 19.56 -1.36
CA GLN A 447 -9.74 18.25 -0.70
C GLN A 447 -8.62 18.00 0.34
N MET A 448 -7.65 18.90 0.48
CA MET A 448 -6.56 18.79 1.47
C MET A 448 -6.92 19.42 2.83
N THR A 449 -8.15 19.87 3.02
CA THR A 449 -8.65 20.34 4.33
C THR A 449 -8.75 19.19 5.34
N GLU A 450 -8.93 19.47 6.64
CA GLU A 450 -9.05 18.43 7.67
C GLU A 450 -10.23 17.46 7.46
N LYS A 451 -11.27 17.92 6.74
CA LYS A 451 -12.46 17.13 6.41
C LYS A 451 -12.49 16.65 4.96
N GLY A 452 -11.49 17.01 4.16
CA GLY A 452 -11.41 16.66 2.75
C GLY A 452 -10.91 15.24 2.53
N ALA A 453 -11.13 14.71 1.33
CA ALA A 453 -10.77 13.33 0.99
C ALA A 453 -9.26 13.04 1.10
N TYR A 454 -8.40 14.06 1.01
CA TYR A 454 -6.94 13.91 1.04
C TYR A 454 -6.32 14.34 2.38
N ALA A 455 -7.12 14.49 3.44
CA ALA A 455 -6.66 14.91 4.75
C ALA A 455 -5.51 14.04 5.31
N SER A 456 -5.57 12.72 5.08
CA SER A 456 -4.57 11.74 5.54
C SER A 456 -3.33 11.64 4.65
N VAL A 457 -3.38 12.18 3.42
CA VAL A 457 -2.33 12.04 2.41
C VAL A 457 -1.92 13.37 1.77
N LYS A 458 -2.02 14.48 2.54
CA LYS A 458 -1.65 15.82 2.07
C LYS A 458 -0.25 15.88 1.44
N ALA A 459 0.69 15.09 1.94
CA ALA A 459 2.03 14.99 1.36
C ALA A 459 1.99 14.54 -0.10
N TRP A 460 1.23 13.48 -0.44
CA TRP A 460 1.04 13.02 -1.82
C TRP A 460 0.20 14.02 -2.64
N ALA A 461 -0.91 14.50 -2.08
CA ALA A 461 -1.78 15.45 -2.76
C ALA A 461 -1.04 16.74 -3.18
N SER A 462 -0.10 17.21 -2.35
CA SER A 462 0.76 18.37 -2.67
C SER A 462 1.69 18.17 -3.88
N LYS A 463 1.92 16.91 -4.29
CA LYS A 463 2.73 16.57 -5.47
C LYS A 463 1.88 16.26 -6.70
N ALA A 464 0.56 16.11 -6.54
CA ALA A 464 -0.33 15.70 -7.62
C ALA A 464 -0.30 16.67 -8.81
N GLY A 465 -0.28 17.99 -8.57
CA GLY A 465 -0.19 18.98 -9.65
C GLY A 465 1.05 18.80 -10.54
N SER A 466 2.21 18.50 -9.94
CA SER A 466 3.42 18.16 -10.72
C SER A 466 3.25 16.82 -11.43
N GLN A 467 2.72 15.78 -10.76
CA GLN A 467 2.50 14.47 -11.39
C GLN A 467 1.60 14.53 -12.63
N VAL A 468 0.55 15.38 -12.61
CA VAL A 468 -0.31 15.61 -13.76
C VAL A 468 0.49 16.13 -14.94
N LEU A 469 1.34 17.15 -14.74
CA LEU A 469 2.18 17.70 -15.81
C LEU A 469 3.15 16.66 -16.36
N ARG A 470 3.80 15.90 -15.48
CA ARG A 470 4.78 14.87 -15.87
C ARG A 470 4.11 13.76 -16.69
N ILE A 471 2.98 13.24 -16.22
CA ILE A 471 2.23 12.20 -16.94
C ILE A 471 1.70 12.75 -18.26
N ALA A 472 1.14 13.96 -18.29
CA ALA A 472 0.63 14.57 -19.52
C ALA A 472 1.73 14.74 -20.58
N GLY A 473 2.93 15.16 -20.16
CA GLY A 473 4.09 15.24 -21.06
C GLY A 473 4.55 13.86 -21.55
N VAL A 474 4.53 12.84 -20.69
CA VAL A 474 4.80 11.44 -21.09
C VAL A 474 3.78 10.97 -22.12
N LEU A 475 2.48 11.13 -21.86
CA LEU A 475 1.42 10.73 -22.79
C LEU A 475 1.55 11.45 -24.13
N THR A 476 1.87 12.75 -24.10
CA THR A 476 2.05 13.57 -25.30
C THR A 476 3.21 13.05 -26.15
N LEU A 477 4.41 12.87 -25.57
CA LEU A 477 5.60 12.46 -26.33
C LEU A 477 5.58 11.00 -26.79
N ILE A 478 4.85 10.13 -26.08
CA ILE A 478 4.62 8.77 -26.55
C ILE A 478 3.77 8.76 -27.82
N GLU A 479 2.79 9.66 -27.92
CA GLU A 479 1.95 9.74 -29.11
C GLU A 479 2.63 10.48 -30.26
N ASP A 480 3.26 11.62 -29.96
CA ASP A 480 4.01 12.46 -30.89
C ASP A 480 5.36 12.89 -30.28
N PRO A 481 6.48 12.24 -30.63
CA PRO A 481 7.80 12.56 -30.12
C PRO A 481 8.27 13.98 -30.42
N ASP A 482 7.72 14.64 -31.44
CA ASP A 482 8.11 15.98 -31.90
C ASP A 482 7.17 17.09 -31.35
N ALA A 483 6.21 16.73 -30.50
CA ALA A 483 5.30 17.68 -29.90
C ALA A 483 6.03 18.72 -29.04
N HIS A 484 5.60 19.97 -29.16
CA HIS A 484 6.07 21.11 -28.34
C HIS A 484 4.99 21.66 -27.39
N THR A 485 3.77 21.11 -27.46
CA THR A 485 2.63 21.59 -26.69
C THR A 485 1.79 20.41 -26.18
N ILE A 486 1.40 20.47 -24.91
CA ILE A 486 0.45 19.55 -24.26
C ILE A 486 -0.97 20.10 -24.46
N GLY A 487 -1.84 19.29 -25.05
CA GLY A 487 -3.27 19.61 -25.23
C GLY A 487 -4.13 19.27 -24.00
N GLU A 488 -5.36 19.80 -23.98
CA GLU A 488 -6.31 19.61 -22.86
C GLU A 488 -6.56 18.14 -22.54
N GLN A 489 -6.79 17.30 -23.56
CA GLN A 489 -7.05 15.87 -23.38
C GLN A 489 -5.91 15.14 -22.64
N ALA A 490 -4.65 15.51 -22.89
CA ALA A 490 -3.52 14.89 -22.21
C ALA A 490 -3.49 15.25 -20.71
N ILE A 491 -3.91 16.47 -20.35
CA ILE A 491 -4.07 16.89 -18.95
C ILE A 491 -5.24 16.16 -18.29
N GLU A 492 -6.38 16.00 -18.97
CA GLU A 492 -7.54 15.26 -18.45
C GLU A 492 -7.18 13.81 -18.12
N HIS A 493 -6.57 13.13 -19.08
CA HIS A 493 -6.10 11.76 -18.94
C HIS A 493 -5.06 11.63 -17.81
N ALA A 494 -4.09 12.55 -17.76
CA ALA A 494 -3.10 12.55 -16.68
C ALA A 494 -3.74 12.81 -15.31
N ALA A 495 -4.73 13.69 -15.22
CA ALA A 495 -5.48 13.95 -14.00
C ALA A 495 -6.24 12.71 -13.53
N GLU A 496 -6.91 11.99 -14.43
CA GLU A 496 -7.60 10.73 -14.09
C GLU A 496 -6.65 9.69 -13.50
N LEU A 497 -5.47 9.50 -14.11
CA LEU A 497 -4.43 8.60 -13.61
C LEU A 497 -3.91 9.03 -12.24
N VAL A 498 -3.61 10.31 -12.05
CA VAL A 498 -3.10 10.84 -10.77
C VAL A 498 -4.15 10.73 -9.67
N LEU A 499 -5.40 11.05 -9.95
CA LEU A 499 -6.49 10.98 -8.97
C LEU A 499 -6.74 9.53 -8.53
N TRP A 500 -6.65 8.57 -9.45
CA TRP A 500 -6.70 7.14 -9.10
C TRP A 500 -5.55 6.75 -8.16
N HIS A 501 -4.31 7.12 -8.47
CA HIS A 501 -3.15 6.85 -7.61
C HIS A 501 -3.23 7.58 -6.26
N LEU A 502 -3.86 8.75 -6.20
CA LEU A 502 -4.10 9.48 -4.95
C LEU A 502 -5.19 8.79 -4.12
N GLY A 503 -6.23 8.25 -4.75
CA GLY A 503 -7.22 7.37 -4.12
C GLY A 503 -6.57 6.12 -3.53
N GLU A 504 -5.64 5.49 -4.26
CA GLU A 504 -4.83 4.40 -3.73
C GLU A 504 -3.99 4.83 -2.54
N ALA A 505 -3.37 6.01 -2.58
CA ALA A 505 -2.64 6.52 -1.42
C ALA A 505 -3.56 6.70 -0.20
N VAL A 506 -4.76 7.25 -0.35
CA VAL A 506 -5.76 7.37 0.72
C VAL A 506 -6.10 5.98 1.29
N ARG A 507 -6.39 5.03 0.41
CA ARG A 507 -6.78 3.66 0.77
C ARG A 507 -5.66 2.93 1.51
N ILE A 508 -4.43 3.02 1.00
CA ILE A 508 -3.26 2.34 1.54
C ILE A 508 -2.82 2.99 2.85
N VAL A 509 -2.62 4.31 2.89
CA VAL A 509 -2.13 5.03 4.08
C VAL A 509 -3.18 5.01 5.19
N GLY A 510 -4.47 5.12 4.85
CA GLY A 510 -5.58 5.03 5.79
C GLY A 510 -5.67 3.66 6.49
N THR A 511 -5.14 2.60 5.87
CA THR A 511 -5.12 1.24 6.45
C THR A 511 -3.73 0.83 6.97
N ALA A 512 -2.64 1.46 6.52
CA ALA A 512 -1.26 1.09 6.87
C ALA A 512 -0.76 1.66 8.21
N ALA A 513 -1.45 2.65 8.80
CA ALA A 513 -1.18 3.16 10.14
C ALA A 513 -1.69 2.18 11.23
N VAL A 514 -1.27 0.92 11.18
CA VAL A 514 -1.63 -0.10 12.17
C VAL A 514 -0.68 0.02 13.38
N PRO A 515 -1.21 0.29 14.58
CA PRO A 515 -0.43 0.28 15.81
C PRO A 515 0.36 -1.04 15.97
N PRO A 516 1.59 -1.01 16.51
CA PRO A 516 2.42 -2.20 16.67
C PRO A 516 1.73 -3.37 17.38
N GLU A 517 0.88 -3.08 18.36
CA GLU A 517 0.06 -4.02 19.11
C GLU A 517 -0.90 -4.83 18.23
N ILE A 518 -1.66 -4.17 17.34
CA ILE A 518 -2.59 -4.82 16.40
C ILE A 518 -1.81 -5.67 15.37
N ARG A 519 -0.70 -5.15 14.84
CA ARG A 519 0.15 -5.92 13.90
C ARG A 519 0.75 -7.17 14.55
N ASN A 520 1.14 -7.04 15.82
CA ASN A 520 1.65 -8.16 16.60
C ASN A 520 0.56 -9.17 16.94
N ALA A 521 -0.67 -8.71 17.21
CA ALA A 521 -1.85 -9.54 17.41
C ALA A 521 -2.14 -10.39 16.17
N GLU A 522 -2.17 -9.78 14.98
CA GLU A 522 -2.34 -10.50 13.71
C GLU A 522 -1.28 -11.58 13.52
N LYS A 523 0.01 -11.22 13.65
CA LYS A 523 1.12 -12.20 13.54
C LYS A 523 1.02 -13.34 14.54
N LEU A 524 0.59 -13.05 15.77
CA LEU A 524 0.42 -14.06 16.81
C LEU A 524 -0.74 -15.00 16.49
N ARG A 525 -1.88 -14.45 16.02
CA ARG A 525 -3.03 -15.22 15.54
C ARG A 525 -2.66 -16.11 14.36
N ASP A 526 -2.05 -15.53 13.33
CA ASP A 526 -1.68 -16.23 12.10
C ASP A 526 -0.70 -17.37 12.42
N TRP A 527 0.31 -17.11 13.26
CA TRP A 527 1.22 -18.15 13.75
C TRP A 527 0.47 -19.28 14.48
N CYS A 528 -0.51 -18.97 15.33
CA CYS A 528 -1.33 -19.99 15.98
C CYS A 528 -2.12 -20.82 14.95
N HIS A 529 -2.70 -20.21 13.93
CA HIS A 529 -3.46 -20.91 12.89
C HIS A 529 -2.57 -21.77 11.98
N GLU A 530 -1.47 -21.22 11.49
CA GLU A 530 -0.49 -21.92 10.64
C GLU A 530 0.10 -23.16 11.34
N THR A 531 0.30 -23.07 12.65
CA THR A 531 0.81 -24.19 13.47
C THR A 531 -0.29 -25.10 14.01
N GLY A 532 -1.56 -24.85 13.65
CA GLY A 532 -2.71 -25.66 14.06
C GLY A 532 -3.07 -25.57 15.55
N ARG A 533 -2.52 -24.58 16.27
CA ARG A 533 -2.67 -24.43 17.72
C ARG A 533 -4.11 -24.02 18.08
N THR A 534 -4.69 -24.75 19.02
CA THR A 534 -5.97 -24.42 19.66
C THR A 534 -5.78 -23.81 21.04
N LEU A 535 -4.60 -24.00 21.62
CA LEU A 535 -4.18 -23.43 22.91
C LEU A 535 -2.89 -22.62 22.72
N LEU A 536 -2.86 -21.44 23.32
CA LEU A 536 -1.70 -20.56 23.37
C LEU A 536 -1.25 -20.41 24.82
N CYS A 537 0.04 -20.54 25.12
CA CYS A 537 0.59 -20.15 26.41
C CYS A 537 1.73 -19.14 26.26
N SER A 538 1.92 -18.29 27.28
CA SER A 538 2.89 -17.19 27.19
C SER A 538 4.33 -17.68 27.02
N ALA A 539 4.70 -18.83 27.60
CA ALA A 539 6.06 -19.37 27.50
C ALA A 539 6.42 -19.77 26.05
N GLU A 540 5.48 -20.41 25.35
CA GLU A 540 5.69 -20.83 23.96
C GLU A 540 5.67 -19.65 23.00
N ALA A 541 4.77 -18.69 23.20
CA ALA A 541 4.74 -17.48 22.39
C ALA A 541 6.07 -16.69 22.50
N LEU A 542 6.63 -16.59 23.71
CA LEU A 542 7.90 -15.90 23.94
C LEU A 542 9.12 -16.66 23.39
N GLN A 543 9.06 -17.98 23.29
CA GLN A 543 10.19 -18.81 22.84
C GLN A 543 10.14 -19.11 21.33
N PHE A 544 8.97 -19.46 20.81
CA PHE A 544 8.77 -19.98 19.45
C PHE A 544 7.89 -19.10 18.58
N GLY A 545 7.09 -18.21 19.19
CA GLY A 545 6.21 -17.30 18.46
C GLY A 545 6.95 -16.27 17.59
N PRO A 546 6.22 -15.42 16.86
CA PRO A 546 6.81 -14.40 16.00
C PRO A 546 7.82 -13.52 16.73
N GLY A 547 8.94 -13.17 16.08
CA GLY A 547 10.03 -12.42 16.73
C GLY A 547 9.59 -11.11 17.39
N SER A 548 8.61 -10.42 16.80
CA SER A 548 8.08 -9.15 17.32
C SER A 548 7.23 -9.28 18.59
N VAL A 549 6.77 -10.48 18.94
CA VAL A 549 6.01 -10.76 20.18
C VAL A 549 6.85 -11.45 21.26
N ARG A 550 8.15 -11.72 21.03
CA ARG A 550 8.99 -12.47 21.99
C ARG A 550 9.40 -11.70 23.25
N THR A 551 8.94 -10.46 23.41
CA THR A 551 9.09 -9.73 24.66
C THR A 551 7.76 -9.76 25.43
N LYS A 552 7.84 -9.84 26.76
CA LYS A 552 6.63 -9.88 27.60
C LYS A 552 5.68 -8.72 27.30
N ARG A 553 6.21 -7.50 27.17
CA ARG A 553 5.42 -6.30 26.86
C ARG A 553 4.70 -6.39 25.50
N ALA A 554 5.39 -6.84 24.45
CA ALA A 554 4.80 -6.95 23.12
C ALA A 554 3.78 -8.09 23.05
N PHE A 555 4.06 -9.22 23.70
CA PHE A 555 3.11 -10.32 23.83
C PHE A 555 1.84 -9.90 24.55
N ASP A 556 1.98 -9.27 25.73
CA ASP A 556 0.83 -8.86 26.54
C ASP A 556 -0.04 -7.83 25.78
N ALA A 557 0.56 -6.89 25.05
CA ALA A 557 -0.17 -5.94 24.21
C ALA A 557 -0.90 -6.62 23.04
N ALA A 558 -0.22 -7.51 22.31
CA ALA A 558 -0.82 -8.25 21.19
C ALA A 558 -1.98 -9.14 21.64
N LEU A 559 -1.83 -9.80 22.79
CA LEU A 559 -2.83 -10.69 23.33
C LEU A 559 -4.06 -9.92 23.83
N SER A 560 -3.88 -8.72 24.40
CA SER A 560 -4.98 -7.85 24.77
C SER A 560 -5.86 -7.48 23.58
N GLU A 561 -5.27 -7.23 22.41
CA GLU A 561 -6.03 -6.98 21.17
C GLU A 561 -6.78 -8.23 20.71
N LEU A 562 -6.14 -9.42 20.78
CA LEU A 562 -6.80 -10.69 20.44
C LEU A 562 -7.96 -11.02 21.37
N GLU A 563 -7.83 -10.75 22.66
CA GLU A 563 -8.92 -10.91 23.63
C GLU A 563 -10.06 -9.93 23.34
N SER A 564 -9.74 -8.66 23.14
CA SER A 564 -10.73 -7.62 22.87
C SER A 564 -11.53 -7.88 21.60
N ALA A 565 -10.89 -8.44 20.57
CA ALA A 565 -11.52 -8.77 19.30
C ALA A 565 -12.11 -10.20 19.25
N GLY A 566 -12.08 -10.94 20.37
CA GLY A 566 -12.68 -12.28 20.46
C GLY A 566 -11.87 -13.41 19.82
N TRP A 567 -10.64 -13.16 19.36
CA TRP A 567 -9.75 -14.17 18.77
C TRP A 567 -9.05 -15.06 19.81
N ALA A 568 -8.91 -14.58 21.05
CA ALA A 568 -8.33 -15.33 22.15
C ALA A 568 -9.23 -15.28 23.39
N ILE A 569 -9.46 -16.44 24.03
CA ILE A 569 -10.26 -16.55 25.24
C ILE A 569 -9.36 -16.99 26.39
N PRO A 570 -9.23 -16.22 27.48
CA PRO A 570 -8.46 -16.65 28.64
C PRO A 570 -9.06 -17.92 29.26
N LEU A 571 -8.20 -18.84 29.71
CA LEU A 571 -8.61 -20.07 30.39
C LEU A 571 -8.42 -19.93 31.88
N ASP A 572 -9.52 -19.79 32.61
CA ASP A 572 -9.53 -19.74 34.07
C ASP A 572 -8.92 -21.01 34.67
N GLY A 573 -7.93 -20.84 35.55
CA GLY A 573 -7.17 -21.94 36.13
C GLY A 573 -6.04 -22.49 35.24
N GLY A 574 -5.85 -21.95 34.03
CA GLY A 574 -4.79 -22.36 33.11
C GLY A 574 -5.12 -23.62 32.30
N ALA A 575 -4.13 -24.11 31.53
CA ALA A 575 -4.30 -25.30 30.69
C ALA A 575 -3.03 -26.16 30.67
N THR A 576 -3.18 -27.46 30.40
CA THR A 576 -2.04 -28.33 30.13
C THR A 576 -1.65 -28.19 28.66
N VAL A 577 -0.47 -27.64 28.41
CA VAL A 577 0.11 -27.47 27.07
C VAL A 577 1.43 -28.24 27.04
N ASP A 578 1.59 -29.14 26.07
CA ASP A 578 2.76 -30.02 25.91
C ASP A 578 3.16 -30.77 27.21
N GLY A 579 2.16 -31.32 27.90
CA GLY A 579 2.35 -32.13 29.12
C GLY A 579 2.71 -31.33 30.38
N LYS A 580 2.73 -30.00 30.34
CA LYS A 580 2.97 -29.14 31.51
C LYS A 580 1.79 -28.20 31.74
N HIS A 581 1.39 -28.08 33.00
CA HIS A 581 0.34 -27.15 33.38
C HIS A 581 0.85 -25.69 33.31
N ARG A 582 0.14 -24.83 32.59
CA ARG A 582 0.48 -23.43 32.36
C ARG A 582 -0.66 -22.54 32.88
N ARG A 583 -0.34 -21.70 33.87
CA ARG A 583 -1.30 -20.75 34.47
C ARG A 583 -1.77 -19.65 33.51
N ARG A 584 -0.92 -19.24 32.57
CA ARG A 584 -1.23 -18.24 31.55
C ARG A 584 -1.47 -18.94 30.21
N ALA A 585 -2.72 -19.31 29.97
CA ALA A 585 -3.14 -20.03 28.78
C ALA A 585 -4.45 -19.47 28.21
N TRP A 586 -4.58 -19.54 26.89
CA TRP A 586 -5.71 -19.03 26.13
C TRP A 586 -6.17 -20.06 25.10
N ARG A 587 -7.47 -20.12 24.85
CA ARG A 587 -8.04 -20.81 23.70
C ARG A 587 -8.06 -19.86 22.51
N ILE A 588 -7.54 -20.30 21.37
CA ILE A 588 -7.55 -19.50 20.14
C ILE A 588 -8.77 -19.89 19.30
N VAL A 589 -9.58 -18.89 18.92
CA VAL A 589 -10.77 -19.09 18.08
C VAL A 589 -10.33 -19.27 16.64
N ARG A 590 -10.82 -20.30 15.96
CA ARG A 590 -10.53 -20.54 14.53
C ARG A 590 -11.47 -19.68 13.68
N ALA A 591 -10.95 -19.05 12.63
CA ALA A 591 -11.81 -18.46 11.61
C ALA A 591 -12.65 -19.58 10.97
N GLU A 592 -13.98 -19.43 10.96
CA GLU A 592 -14.84 -20.24 10.10
C GLU A 592 -14.48 -19.94 8.63
N SER A 593 -14.48 -21.00 7.81
CA SER A 593 -13.91 -21.00 6.45
C SER A 593 -14.79 -20.25 5.45
#